data_AF-A0AAU7VWR1-F1
#
_entry.id   AF-A0AAU7VWR1-F1
#
_cell.length_a   1.000
_cell.length_b   1.000
_cell.length_c   1.000
_cell.angle_alpha   90.00
_cell.angle_beta   90.00
_cell.angle_gamma   90.00
#
_symmetry.space_group_name_H-M   'P 1'
#
loop_
_entity.id
_entity.type
_entity.pdbx_description
1 polymer ?
#
loop_
_entity_poly.entity_id
_entity_poly.type
_entity_poly.pdbx_seq_one_letter_code
_entity_poly.pdbx_strand_id
1 'polypeptide(L)'
;MARLREKHLPHRVTIQEFEGDGAEDDIWGDERTDRPAYVEQKTRLVVDRRSTSPTFGQEITSTTFVVLLLKDDCQPRTRVTVWPGKPRQRRSEVIDSAYFEYRGTPSHVELYLE
;
A
#
# COMPACT_ATOMS: atom_id res chain seq x y z
N MET A 1 2.27 -12.40 -23.76
CA MET A 1 3.03 -11.92 -22.59
C MET A 1 2.15 -11.99 -21.35
N ALA A 2 2.67 -12.59 -20.27
CA ALA A 2 1.95 -12.69 -19.00
C ALA A 2 1.91 -11.30 -18.33
N ARG A 3 0.71 -10.74 -18.15
CA ARG A 3 0.49 -9.50 -17.40
C ARG A 3 -0.20 -9.85 -16.08
N LEU A 4 0.15 -9.14 -15.00
CA LEU A 4 -0.68 -9.17 -13.80
C LEU A 4 -2.05 -8.61 -14.19
N ARG A 5 -3.11 -9.28 -13.78
CA ARG A 5 -4.49 -8.89 -14.07
C ARG A 5 -5.24 -8.95 -12.77
N GLU A 6 -6.30 -8.18 -12.69
CA GLU A 6 -7.23 -8.16 -11.55
C GLU A 6 -7.69 -9.57 -11.14
N LYS A 7 -8.00 -10.46 -12.09
CA LYS A 7 -8.40 -11.84 -11.79
C LYS A 7 -7.34 -12.70 -11.06
N HIS A 8 -6.09 -12.26 -11.01
CA HIS A 8 -5.01 -12.94 -10.29
C HIS A 8 -4.88 -12.45 -8.84
N LEU A 9 -5.60 -11.39 -8.46
CA LEU A 9 -5.52 -10.72 -7.17
C LEU A 9 -6.79 -11.07 -6.36
N PRO A 10 -6.69 -11.95 -5.34
CA PRO A 10 -7.86 -12.52 -4.68
C PRO A 10 -8.49 -11.59 -3.63
N HIS A 11 -7.83 -10.50 -3.24
CA HIS A 11 -8.29 -9.58 -2.22
C HIS A 11 -8.72 -8.25 -2.83
N ARG A 12 -9.45 -7.48 -2.00
CA ARG A 12 -9.88 -6.12 -2.29
C ARG A 12 -9.43 -5.21 -1.16
N VAL A 13 -8.90 -4.04 -1.49
CA VAL A 13 -8.47 -3.03 -0.53
C VAL A 13 -9.14 -1.70 -0.82
N THR A 14 -9.19 -0.83 0.19
CA THR A 14 -9.51 0.59 0.00
C THR A 14 -8.23 1.38 0.11
N ILE A 15 -8.03 2.33 -0.80
CA ILE A 15 -6.85 3.20 -0.84
C ILE A 15 -7.31 4.64 -0.68
N GLN A 16 -6.70 5.37 0.25
CA GLN A 16 -6.88 6.81 0.39
C GLN A 16 -5.52 7.51 0.35
N GLU A 17 -5.29 8.26 -0.72
CA GLU A 17 -4.02 8.95 -0.95
C GLU A 17 -3.86 10.12 0.02
N PHE A 18 -2.63 10.35 0.44
CA PHE A 18 -2.25 11.53 1.21
C PHE A 18 -1.97 12.67 0.24
N GLU A 19 -2.68 13.80 0.37
CA GLU A 19 -2.57 14.93 -0.56
C GLU A 19 -1.71 16.08 0.00
N GLY A 20 -1.42 16.09 1.30
CA GLY A 20 -0.55 17.08 1.91
C GLY A 20 -0.91 17.38 3.37
N ASP A 21 -0.06 18.15 4.04
CA ASP A 21 -0.30 18.60 5.40
C ASP A 21 -1.13 19.90 5.34
N GLY A 22 -2.30 19.92 5.98
CA GLY A 22 -3.13 21.11 6.15
C GLY A 22 -2.72 21.93 7.38
N ALA A 23 -3.40 23.05 7.61
CA ALA A 23 -3.08 23.95 8.74
C ALA A 23 -3.34 23.32 10.11
N GLU A 24 -4.36 22.46 10.20
CA GLU A 24 -4.77 21.80 11.45
C GLU A 24 -4.70 20.26 11.35
N ASP A 25 -4.90 19.71 10.15
CA ASP A 25 -4.96 18.27 9.90
C ASP A 25 -4.37 17.90 8.54
N ASP A 26 -4.01 16.62 8.40
CA ASP A 26 -3.64 16.00 7.12
C ASP A 26 -4.80 16.06 6.11
N ILE A 27 -4.47 16.39 4.85
CA ILE A 27 -5.39 16.40 3.72
C ILE A 27 -5.35 15.02 3.04
N TRP A 28 -6.52 14.43 2.87
CA TRP A 28 -6.70 13.11 2.28
C TRP A 28 -7.57 13.20 1.04
N GLY A 29 -7.18 12.50 -0.02
CA GLY A 29 -7.97 12.38 -1.24
C GLY A 29 -9.18 11.47 -1.07
N ASP A 30 -9.91 11.24 -2.17
CA ASP A 30 -11.07 10.35 -2.17
C ASP A 30 -10.68 8.89 -1.89
N GLU A 31 -11.55 8.18 -1.18
CA GLU A 31 -11.38 6.74 -0.96
C GLU A 31 -11.66 5.96 -2.26
N ARG A 32 -10.63 5.30 -2.78
CA ARG A 32 -10.75 4.35 -3.89
C ARG A 32 -11.02 2.97 -3.32
N THR A 33 -12.29 2.56 -3.32
CA THR A 33 -12.72 1.25 -2.80
C THR A 33 -12.57 0.13 -3.84
N ASP A 34 -12.66 -1.12 -3.36
CA ASP A 34 -12.69 -2.35 -4.18
C ASP A 34 -11.48 -2.54 -5.13
N ARG A 35 -10.31 -2.04 -4.74
CA ARG A 35 -9.09 -2.14 -5.56
C ARG A 35 -8.51 -3.55 -5.47
N PRO A 36 -8.22 -4.21 -6.60
CA PRO A 36 -7.71 -5.57 -6.58
C PRO A 36 -6.30 -5.62 -6.01
N ALA A 37 -6.09 -6.56 -5.07
CA ALA A 37 -4.83 -6.73 -4.40
C ALA A 37 -4.55 -8.20 -4.05
N TYR A 38 -3.29 -8.50 -3.81
CA TYR A 38 -2.89 -9.65 -3.01
C TYR A 38 -2.41 -9.12 -1.66
N VAL A 39 -2.91 -9.69 -0.57
CA VAL A 39 -2.59 -9.24 0.80
C VAL A 39 -2.11 -10.45 1.57
N GLU A 40 -0.94 -10.32 2.19
CA GLU A 40 -0.31 -11.35 2.99
C GLU A 40 0.12 -10.78 4.35
N GLN A 41 -0.11 -11.52 5.41
CA GLN A 41 0.45 -11.20 6.73
C GLN A 41 1.85 -11.78 6.80
N LYS A 42 2.85 -10.90 6.65
CA LYS A 42 4.25 -11.28 6.57
C LYS A 42 5.08 -10.22 7.29
N THR A 43 5.93 -10.68 8.20
CA THR A 43 6.84 -9.82 8.94
C THR A 43 8.13 -9.59 8.15
N ARG A 44 8.53 -8.32 7.98
CA ARG A 44 9.77 -7.94 7.30
C ARG A 44 10.33 -6.63 7.85
N LEU A 45 11.66 -6.51 7.94
CA LEU A 45 12.32 -5.22 8.18
C LEU A 45 12.33 -4.38 6.89
N VAL A 46 11.85 -3.15 6.99
CA VAL A 46 11.78 -2.17 5.90
C VAL A 46 12.23 -0.79 6.42
N VAL A 47 12.77 0.05 5.54
CA VAL A 47 13.13 1.43 5.91
C VAL A 47 11.86 2.28 5.93
N ASP A 48 11.64 3.01 7.01
CA ASP A 48 10.51 3.94 7.10
C ASP A 48 10.71 5.14 6.18
N ARG A 49 9.89 5.24 5.12
CA ARG A 49 9.94 6.33 4.14
C ARG A 49 8.83 7.36 4.31
N ARG A 50 8.04 7.27 5.37
CA ARG A 50 7.01 8.28 5.70
C ARG A 50 7.71 9.54 6.19
N SER A 51 7.67 10.62 5.41
CA SER A 51 8.45 11.85 5.65
C SER A 51 8.23 12.50 7.02
N THR A 52 7.05 12.33 7.60
CA THR A 52 6.66 12.90 8.91
C THR A 52 6.78 11.89 10.06
N SER A 53 7.21 10.66 9.80
CA SER A 53 7.32 9.64 10.83
C SER A 53 8.48 9.94 11.78
N PRO A 54 8.32 9.74 13.11
CA PRO A 54 9.42 9.87 14.08
C PRO A 54 10.55 8.87 13.82
N THR A 55 10.28 7.79 13.09
CA THR A 55 11.25 6.77 12.71
C THR A 55 11.73 6.91 11.27
N PHE A 56 11.51 8.05 10.60
CA PHE A 56 11.95 8.28 9.22
C PHE A 56 13.43 7.93 9.01
N GLY A 57 13.69 7.11 7.99
CA GLY A 57 15.03 6.62 7.65
C GLY A 57 15.54 5.46 8.50
N GLN A 58 14.79 5.00 9.51
CA GLN A 58 15.16 3.85 10.34
C GLN A 58 14.56 2.54 9.80
N GLU A 59 15.18 1.41 10.11
CA GLU A 59 14.58 0.09 9.85
C GLU A 59 13.48 -0.20 10.89
N ILE A 60 12.26 -0.42 10.40
CA ILE A 60 11.10 -0.79 11.22
C ILE A 60 10.48 -2.09 10.69
N THR A 61 9.60 -2.69 11.49
CA THR A 61 8.95 -3.95 11.13
C THR A 61 7.62 -3.68 10.42
N SER A 62 7.53 -4.07 9.15
CA SER A 62 6.27 -4.23 8.42
C SER A 62 5.65 -5.58 8.78
N THR A 63 4.34 -5.63 9.02
CA THR A 63 3.59 -6.87 9.32
C THR A 63 2.70 -7.34 8.17
N THR A 64 2.53 -6.49 7.15
CA THR A 64 1.64 -6.76 6.02
C THR A 64 2.33 -6.43 4.71
N PHE A 65 2.21 -7.34 3.75
CA PHE A 65 2.67 -7.19 2.39
C PHE A 65 1.48 -7.11 1.45
N VAL A 66 1.46 -6.11 0.57
CA VAL A 66 0.39 -5.91 -0.40
C VAL A 66 0.98 -5.81 -1.80
N VAL A 67 0.39 -6.52 -2.76
CA VAL A 67 0.70 -6.38 -4.20
C VAL A 67 -0.49 -5.75 -4.91
N LEU A 68 -0.22 -4.67 -5.64
CA LEU A 68 -1.19 -3.91 -6.42
C LEU A 68 -0.85 -3.92 -7.92
N LEU A 69 -1.80 -3.50 -8.74
CA LEU A 69 -1.57 -3.17 -10.15
C LEU A 69 -0.89 -1.79 -10.27
N LEU A 70 -0.13 -1.55 -11.34
CA LEU A 70 0.55 -0.25 -11.55
C LEU A 70 -0.39 0.97 -11.55
N LYS A 71 -1.65 0.79 -11.97
CA LYS A 71 -2.66 1.86 -11.96
C LYS A 71 -3.09 2.27 -10.54
N ASP A 72 -2.74 1.47 -9.55
CA ASP A 72 -3.06 1.63 -8.13
C ASP A 72 -1.79 1.93 -7.34
N ASP A 73 -0.76 2.48 -7.99
CA ASP A 73 0.45 2.94 -7.33
C ASP A 73 0.12 3.92 -6.20
N CYS A 74 0.90 3.82 -5.12
CA CYS A 74 0.66 4.55 -3.87
C CYS A 74 2.00 4.93 -3.26
N GLN A 75 2.13 6.19 -2.86
CA GLN A 75 3.31 6.68 -2.16
C GLN A 75 3.27 6.32 -0.66
N PRO A 76 4.42 6.37 0.05
CA PRO A 76 4.43 6.35 1.51
C PRO A 76 3.46 7.38 2.11
N ARG A 77 2.94 7.10 3.32
CA ARG A 77 1.81 7.80 3.98
C ARG A 77 0.42 7.55 3.40
N THR A 78 0.29 6.99 2.19
CA THR A 78 -1.03 6.56 1.68
C THR A 78 -1.68 5.60 2.68
N ARG A 79 -2.97 5.81 2.98
CA ARG A 79 -3.70 4.92 3.89
C ARG A 79 -4.32 3.77 3.10
N VAL A 80 -4.07 2.56 3.54
CA VAL A 80 -4.61 1.33 2.94
C VAL A 80 -5.44 0.58 3.98
N THR A 81 -6.70 0.30 3.64
CA THR A 81 -7.56 -0.58 4.42
C THR A 81 -7.55 -1.97 3.79
N VAL A 82 -7.02 -2.93 4.54
CA VAL A 82 -6.92 -4.34 4.15
C VAL A 82 -8.07 -5.14 4.74
N TRP A 83 -8.55 -6.15 4.00
CA TRP A 83 -9.72 -6.98 4.34
C TRP A 83 -10.98 -6.19 4.77
N PRO A 84 -11.44 -5.22 3.97
CA PRO A 84 -12.64 -4.44 4.28
C PRO A 84 -13.86 -5.35 4.48
N GLY A 85 -14.64 -5.06 5.53
CA GLY A 85 -15.82 -5.82 5.94
C GLY A 85 -15.53 -7.19 6.57
N LYS A 86 -14.27 -7.51 6.92
CA LYS A 86 -13.89 -8.79 7.54
C LYS A 86 -13.34 -8.58 8.97
N PRO A 87 -13.31 -9.61 9.83
CA PRO A 87 -12.76 -9.49 11.19
C PRO A 87 -11.29 -9.04 11.26
N ARG A 88 -10.51 -9.26 10.20
CA ARG A 88 -9.10 -8.83 10.08
C ARG A 88 -8.96 -7.42 9.48
N GLN A 89 -10.06 -6.69 9.30
CA GLN A 89 -10.02 -5.34 8.77
C GLN A 89 -9.11 -4.47 9.63
N ARG A 90 -8.17 -3.80 8.99
CA ARG A 90 -7.41 -2.72 9.59
C ARG A 90 -7.02 -1.71 8.53
N ARG A 91 -6.73 -0.50 8.99
CA ARG A 91 -6.25 0.61 8.18
C ARG A 91 -4.85 0.97 8.67
N SER A 92 -3.90 1.07 7.75
CA SER A 92 -2.50 1.37 8.06
C SER A 92 -1.92 2.26 6.98
N GLU A 93 -0.90 3.03 7.32
CA GLU A 93 -0.17 3.86 6.37
C GLU A 93 0.92 3.04 5.68
N VAL A 94 1.13 3.31 4.40
CA VAL A 94 2.25 2.74 3.64
C VAL A 94 3.56 3.25 4.25
N ILE A 95 4.35 2.33 4.78
CA ILE A 95 5.70 2.60 5.29
C ILE A 95 6.65 2.85 4.11
N ASP A 96 6.62 1.92 3.16
CA ASP A 96 7.42 1.92 1.95
C ASP A 96 6.66 1.27 0.79
N SER A 97 7.03 1.66 -0.42
CA SER A 97 6.45 1.20 -1.69
C SER A 97 7.56 0.92 -2.69
N ALA A 98 7.47 -0.19 -3.42
CA ALA A 98 8.38 -0.53 -4.50
C ALA A 98 7.63 -0.66 -5.83
N TYR A 99 8.01 0.16 -6.80
CA TYR A 99 7.42 0.20 -8.14
C TYR A 99 8.21 -0.70 -9.10
N PHE A 100 7.54 -1.71 -9.66
CA PHE A 100 8.17 -2.69 -10.54
C PHE A 100 7.51 -2.70 -11.92
N GLU A 101 8.10 -1.98 -12.87
CA GLU A 101 7.70 -1.97 -14.27
C GLU A 101 8.64 -2.79 -15.15
N TYR A 102 8.09 -3.80 -15.82
CA TYR A 102 8.85 -4.74 -16.65
C TYR A 102 8.28 -4.86 -18.06
N ARG A 103 9.15 -5.16 -19.03
CA ARG A 103 8.77 -5.35 -20.44
C ARG A 103 8.15 -6.72 -20.74
N GLY A 104 8.58 -7.78 -20.03
CA GLY A 104 8.24 -9.18 -20.35
C GLY A 104 7.58 -9.99 -19.24
N THR A 105 7.51 -9.44 -18.03
CA THR A 105 6.96 -10.08 -16.84
C THR A 105 5.84 -9.22 -16.24
N PRO A 106 5.03 -9.78 -15.32
CA PRO A 106 3.97 -9.03 -14.66
C PRO A 106 4.51 -7.83 -13.85
N SER A 107 4.27 -6.60 -14.34
CA SER A 107 4.49 -5.37 -13.57
C SER A 107 3.51 -5.25 -12.41
N HIS A 108 3.97 -4.70 -11.29
CA HIS A 108 3.19 -4.57 -10.06
C HIS A 108 3.81 -3.52 -9.12
N VAL A 109 3.08 -3.19 -8.07
CA VAL A 109 3.57 -2.37 -6.95
C VAL A 109 3.52 -3.20 -5.69
N GLU A 110 4.59 -3.18 -4.90
CA GLU A 110 4.62 -3.77 -3.57
C GLU A 110 4.48 -2.67 -2.51
N LEU A 111 3.63 -2.90 -1.52
CA LEU A 111 3.48 -2.03 -0.35
C LEU A 111 3.79 -2.80 0.93
N TYR A 112 4.39 -2.07 1.87
CA TYR A 112 4.76 -2.55 3.19
C TYR A 112 4.00 -1.75 4.25
N LEU A 113 3.19 -2.43 5.07
CA LEU A 113 2.32 -1.81 6.07
C LEU A 113 2.63 -2.35 7.47
N GLU A 114 2.45 -1.48 8.47
CA GLU A 114 2.50 -1.83 9.90
C GLU A 114 1.21 -2.50 10.37
#